data_AF-A0A3B1CQJ8-F1
#
_entry.id   AF-A0A3B1CQJ8-F1
#
_cell.length_a   1.000
_cell.length_b   1.000
_cell.length_c   1.000
_cell.angle_alpha   90.00
_cell.angle_beta   90.00
_cell.angle_gamma   90.00
#
_symmetry.space_group_name_H-M   'P 1'
#
loop_
_entity.id
_entity.type
_entity.pdbx_description
1 polymer ?
#
loop_
_entity_poly.entity_id
_entity_poly.type
_entity_poly.pdbx_seq_one_letter_code
_entity_poly.pdbx_strand_id
1 'polypeptide(L)'
;MKAALVRIGIDGSYGKWNAPSDICSKEFVYIPIPETGTFAPGMETHYSAFNTALAKFPLACNKGIAKGSVMLPGNIAGGNTHLDPDFEYLSYGDDGKYRGRKISDFKSGDLIVFYAGLKCVHTHKLVYAIIGIYVVDSV
;
A
#
# COMPACT_ATOMS: atom_id res chain seq x y z
N MET A 1 -9.26 10.86 22.51
CA MET A 1 -9.05 10.38 21.13
C MET A 1 -7.59 10.08 20.94
N LYS A 2 -7.26 8.82 20.67
CA LYS A 2 -5.95 8.31 20.28
C LYS A 2 -5.97 8.04 18.77
N ALA A 3 -4.80 8.08 18.15
CA ALA A 3 -4.63 7.65 16.77
C ALA A 3 -3.37 6.78 16.65
N ALA A 4 -3.49 5.64 15.97
CA ALA A 4 -2.36 4.87 15.48
C ALA A 4 -2.09 5.25 14.02
N LEU A 5 -0.84 5.55 13.70
CA LEU A 5 -0.42 5.75 12.32
C LEU A 5 0.26 4.46 11.83
N VAL A 6 -0.36 3.78 10.88
CA VAL A 6 0.05 2.48 10.37
C VAL A 6 0.59 2.64 8.95
N ARG A 7 1.87 2.30 8.78
CA ARG A 7 2.52 2.29 7.47
C ARG A 7 2.11 1.03 6.71
N ILE A 8 1.59 1.20 5.51
CA ILE A 8 1.14 0.13 4.62
C ILE A 8 1.61 0.38 3.19
N GLY A 9 1.46 -0.61 2.32
CA GLY A 9 1.96 -0.56 0.95
C GLY A 9 3.48 -0.70 0.84
N ILE A 10 3.93 -1.08 -0.34
CA ILE A 10 5.33 -1.26 -0.69
C ILE A 10 6.11 0.06 -0.59
N ASP A 11 7.30 0.01 -0.01
CA ASP A 11 8.17 1.18 0.10
C ASP A 11 9.67 0.82 0.09
N GLY A 12 10.53 1.79 0.36
CA GLY A 12 11.98 1.57 0.45
C GLY A 12 12.40 0.58 1.54
N SER A 13 11.61 0.42 2.61
CA SER A 13 11.87 -0.55 3.68
C SER A 13 11.37 -1.95 3.31
N TYR A 14 10.19 -2.04 2.67
CA TYR A 14 9.55 -3.31 2.31
C TYR A 14 9.36 -3.36 0.79
N GLY A 15 10.11 -4.24 0.11
CA GLY A 15 10.08 -4.37 -1.36
C GLY A 15 11.09 -3.51 -2.11
N LYS A 16 11.75 -2.56 -1.41
CA LYS A 16 12.82 -1.69 -1.93
C LYS A 16 12.36 -0.81 -3.10
N TRP A 17 11.08 -0.50 -3.16
CA TRP A 17 10.45 0.30 -4.20
C TRP A 17 9.19 0.96 -3.68
N ASN A 18 8.91 2.18 -4.11
CA ASN A 18 7.70 2.92 -3.72
C ASN A 18 6.71 2.91 -4.88
N ALA A 19 5.45 2.66 -4.58
CA ALA A 19 4.38 2.69 -5.56
C ALA A 19 4.24 4.08 -6.22
N PRO A 20 3.78 4.14 -7.49
CA PRO A 20 3.76 5.38 -8.26
C PRO A 20 2.66 6.32 -7.78
N SER A 21 2.95 7.61 -7.86
CA SER A 21 1.97 8.69 -7.74
C SER A 21 2.19 9.74 -8.83
N ASP A 22 1.10 10.38 -9.25
CA ASP A 22 1.10 11.52 -10.15
C ASP A 22 0.54 12.72 -9.38
N ILE A 23 1.36 13.75 -9.19
CA ILE A 23 0.97 14.90 -8.37
C ILE A 23 -0.04 15.82 -9.09
N CYS A 24 -0.14 15.76 -10.42
CA CYS A 24 -1.05 16.60 -11.19
C CYS A 24 -2.46 16.01 -11.22
N SER A 25 -2.60 14.71 -11.48
CA SER A 25 -3.91 14.05 -11.39
C SER A 25 -4.28 13.68 -9.96
N LYS A 26 -3.31 13.66 -9.04
CA LYS A 26 -3.44 13.18 -7.66
C LYS A 26 -3.78 11.68 -7.58
N GLU A 27 -3.56 10.96 -8.67
CA GLU A 27 -3.77 9.51 -8.72
C GLU A 27 -2.52 8.77 -8.26
N PHE A 28 -2.72 7.57 -7.74
CA PHE A 28 -1.66 6.67 -7.32
C PHE A 28 -2.11 5.22 -7.56
N VAL A 29 -1.16 4.29 -7.60
CA VAL A 29 -1.48 2.86 -7.52
C VAL A 29 -1.10 2.37 -6.15
N TYR A 30 -2.05 1.76 -5.44
CA TYR A 30 -1.72 1.01 -4.24
C TYR A 30 -1.07 -0.32 -4.63
N ILE A 31 0.12 -0.56 -4.10
CA ILE A 31 0.84 -1.82 -4.28
C ILE A 31 1.16 -2.33 -2.88
N PRO A 32 0.67 -3.51 -2.46
CA PRO A 32 0.89 -4.00 -1.10
C PRO A 32 2.33 -4.50 -0.89
N ILE A 33 2.72 -4.76 0.35
CA ILE A 33 4.08 -5.20 0.68
C ILE A 33 4.35 -6.62 0.17
N PRO A 34 5.63 -7.03 0.01
CA PRO A 34 5.94 -8.41 -0.36
C PRO A 34 5.55 -9.37 0.76
N GLU A 35 4.98 -10.52 0.39
CA GLU A 35 4.73 -11.61 1.32
C GLU A 35 5.67 -12.78 1.04
N THR A 36 6.17 -13.37 2.12
CA THR A 36 6.99 -14.58 2.09
C THR A 36 6.36 -15.60 3.02
N GLY A 37 6.24 -16.84 2.57
CA GLY A 37 5.70 -17.91 3.39
C GLY A 37 4.97 -18.95 2.56
N THR A 38 4.33 -19.88 3.26
CA THR A 38 3.47 -20.89 2.65
C THR A 38 2.05 -20.35 2.63
N PHE A 39 1.45 -20.29 1.44
CA PHE A 39 0.06 -19.91 1.26
C PHE A 39 -0.81 -21.15 1.35
N ALA A 40 -2.03 -21.00 1.86
CA ALA A 40 -3.06 -22.00 1.63
C ALA A 40 -3.30 -22.11 0.11
N PRO A 41 -3.52 -23.31 -0.46
CA PRO A 41 -3.67 -23.47 -1.90
C PRO A 41 -4.74 -22.55 -2.49
N GLY A 42 -4.36 -21.70 -3.46
CA GLY A 42 -5.26 -20.78 -4.15
C GLY A 42 -5.54 -19.47 -3.41
N MET A 43 -4.89 -19.23 -2.27
CA MET A 43 -5.01 -17.99 -1.49
C MET A 43 -3.83 -17.05 -1.70
N GLU A 44 -2.87 -17.42 -2.55
CA GLU A 44 -1.79 -16.53 -2.95
C GLU A 44 -2.31 -15.37 -3.81
N THR A 45 -1.83 -14.16 -3.51
CA THR A 45 -2.03 -13.01 -4.39
C THR A 45 -0.72 -12.65 -5.06
N HIS A 46 -0.66 -12.80 -6.38
CA HIS A 46 0.52 -12.47 -7.16
C HIS A 46 0.58 -10.98 -7.49
N TYR A 47 1.79 -10.43 -7.54
CA TYR A 47 2.01 -9.05 -7.97
C TYR A 47 1.53 -8.78 -9.40
N SER A 48 1.44 -9.81 -10.25
CA SER A 48 0.92 -9.70 -11.61
C SER A 48 -0.51 -9.13 -11.67
N ALA A 49 -1.30 -9.27 -10.60
CA ALA A 49 -2.65 -8.70 -10.49
C ALA A 49 -2.65 -7.17 -10.65
N PHE A 50 -1.55 -6.48 -10.31
CA PHE A 50 -1.46 -5.01 -10.36
C PHE A 50 -0.92 -4.48 -11.70
N ASN A 51 -0.48 -5.35 -12.61
CA ASN A 51 0.09 -4.93 -13.91
C ASN A 51 -0.87 -4.08 -14.73
N THR A 52 -2.16 -4.42 -14.71
CA THR A 52 -3.19 -3.65 -15.43
C THR A 52 -3.32 -2.23 -14.88
N ALA A 53 -3.28 -2.05 -13.56
CA ALA A 53 -3.36 -0.74 -12.93
C ALA A 53 -2.12 0.10 -13.24
N LEU A 54 -0.93 -0.51 -13.18
CA LEU A 54 0.34 0.16 -13.50
C LEU A 54 0.44 0.56 -14.98
N ALA A 55 0.00 -0.32 -15.89
CA ALA A 55 0.00 -0.06 -17.33
C ALA A 55 -0.96 1.09 -17.72
N LYS A 56 -2.08 1.21 -17.00
CA LYS A 56 -3.07 2.29 -17.19
C LYS A 56 -2.74 3.56 -16.40
N PHE A 57 -1.67 3.55 -15.61
CA PHE A 57 -1.39 4.64 -14.69
C PHE A 57 -1.25 5.98 -15.45
N PRO A 58 -1.99 7.03 -15.05
CA PRO A 58 -1.94 8.35 -15.66
C PRO A 58 -0.57 8.99 -15.51
N LEU A 59 -0.16 9.72 -16.54
CA LEU A 59 1.08 10.50 -16.58
C LEU A 59 0.74 11.95 -16.92
N ALA A 60 -0.08 12.57 -16.09
CA ALA A 60 -0.73 13.85 -16.34
C ALA A 60 0.27 15.02 -16.37
N CYS A 61 1.31 15.00 -15.53
CA CYS A 61 2.29 16.10 -15.52
C CYS A 61 3.26 16.10 -16.70
N ASN A 62 3.46 14.97 -17.40
CA ASN A 62 4.44 14.89 -18.49
C ASN A 62 4.06 13.83 -19.53
N LYS A 63 3.60 14.29 -20.70
CA LYS A 63 3.26 13.44 -21.85
C LYS A 63 4.48 12.79 -22.54
N GLY A 64 5.71 13.20 -22.17
CA GLY A 64 6.95 12.63 -22.70
C GLY A 64 7.36 11.31 -22.04
N ILE A 65 6.75 10.94 -20.91
CA ILE A 65 6.90 9.61 -20.34
C ILE A 65 5.98 8.66 -21.13
N ALA A 66 6.58 7.62 -21.73
CA ALA A 66 5.81 6.65 -22.51
C ALA A 66 4.76 5.94 -21.64
N LYS A 67 3.54 5.80 -22.15
CA LYS A 67 2.52 4.96 -21.49
C LYS A 67 3.09 3.56 -21.27
N GLY A 68 2.79 2.97 -20.11
CA GLY A 68 3.33 1.67 -19.72
C GLY A 68 4.78 1.68 -19.23
N SER A 69 5.42 2.84 -19.07
CA SER A 69 6.77 2.92 -18.48
C SER A 69 6.79 2.62 -16.97
N VAL A 70 5.64 2.69 -16.31
CA VAL A 70 5.48 2.37 -14.90
C VAL A 70 5.21 0.88 -14.78
N MET A 71 6.21 0.15 -14.29
CA MET A 71 6.19 -1.30 -14.18
C MET A 71 6.68 -1.74 -12.80
N LEU A 72 6.31 -2.95 -12.42
CA LEU A 72 6.90 -3.59 -11.26
C LEU A 72 8.41 -3.81 -11.47
N PRO A 73 9.23 -3.53 -10.45
CA PRO A 73 10.63 -3.93 -10.45
C PRO A 73 10.80 -5.45 -10.62
N GLY A 74 11.83 -5.86 -11.36
CA GLY A 74 12.10 -7.27 -11.62
C GLY A 74 12.33 -8.10 -10.35
N ASN A 75 12.80 -7.49 -9.26
CA ASN A 75 13.01 -8.16 -7.98
C ASN A 75 11.72 -8.50 -7.22
N ILE A 76 10.55 -7.97 -7.63
CA ILE A 76 9.25 -8.28 -7.01
C ILE A 76 8.22 -8.82 -8.00
N ALA A 77 8.40 -8.62 -9.31
CA ALA A 77 7.38 -8.90 -10.31
C ALA A 77 6.87 -10.36 -10.31
N GLY A 78 7.72 -11.33 -9.95
CA GLY A 78 7.35 -12.75 -9.84
C GLY A 78 6.91 -13.21 -8.45
N GLY A 79 6.82 -12.29 -7.48
CA GLY A 79 6.51 -12.61 -6.09
C GLY A 79 5.03 -12.53 -5.73
N ASN A 80 4.76 -12.84 -4.47
CA ASN A 80 3.45 -12.69 -3.85
C ASN A 80 3.39 -11.42 -2.99
N THR A 81 2.18 -10.95 -2.75
CA THR A 81 1.92 -9.75 -1.98
C THR A 81 1.02 -10.04 -0.78
N HIS A 82 1.21 -9.24 0.26
CA HIS A 82 0.42 -9.28 1.49
C HIS A 82 -0.74 -8.29 1.38
N LEU A 83 -1.95 -8.79 1.17
CA LEU A 83 -3.15 -7.96 1.06
C LEU A 83 -3.55 -7.43 2.44
N ASP A 84 -2.93 -6.34 2.85
CA ASP A 84 -3.28 -5.63 4.08
C ASP A 84 -3.11 -4.12 3.91
N PRO A 85 -4.04 -3.30 4.43
CA PRO A 85 -5.32 -3.67 5.03
C PRO A 85 -6.33 -4.03 3.92
N ASP A 86 -7.24 -4.93 4.24
CA ASP A 86 -8.42 -5.16 3.42
C ASP A 86 -9.50 -4.15 3.82
N PHE A 87 -9.67 -3.11 3.01
CA PHE A 87 -10.69 -2.08 3.25
C PHE A 87 -12.12 -2.57 3.03
N GLU A 88 -12.32 -3.60 2.21
CA GLU A 88 -13.65 -4.16 1.96
C GLU A 88 -14.14 -4.94 3.17
N TYR A 89 -13.23 -5.70 3.80
CA TYR A 89 -13.53 -6.53 4.97
C TYR A 89 -13.08 -5.92 6.31
N LEU A 90 -12.61 -4.66 6.28
CA LEU A 90 -12.12 -3.91 7.44
C LEU A 90 -11.06 -4.65 8.28
N SER A 91 -10.19 -5.42 7.62
CA SER A 91 -9.15 -6.21 8.28
C SER A 91 -7.76 -5.60 8.10
N TYR A 92 -6.89 -5.89 9.05
CA TYR A 92 -5.46 -5.56 9.01
C TYR A 92 -4.69 -6.62 9.79
N GLY A 93 -3.81 -7.35 9.10
CA GLY A 93 -2.86 -8.28 9.70
C GLY A 93 -1.78 -7.56 10.52
N ASP A 94 -1.64 -7.96 11.77
CA ASP A 94 -0.47 -7.66 12.60
C ASP A 94 -0.01 -8.96 13.27
N ASP A 95 1.30 -9.14 13.42
CA ASP A 95 1.85 -10.33 14.08
C ASP A 95 1.63 -10.33 15.61
N GLY A 96 0.91 -9.34 16.12
CA GLY A 96 0.50 -9.18 17.51
C GLY A 96 1.64 -8.76 18.44
N LYS A 97 2.88 -8.67 17.94
CA LYS A 97 4.05 -8.45 18.80
C LYS A 97 4.20 -6.99 19.22
N TYR A 98 3.78 -6.04 18.39
CA TYR A 98 4.06 -4.62 18.63
C TYR A 98 2.88 -3.68 18.45
N ARG A 99 2.14 -3.75 17.33
CA ARG A 99 1.11 -2.73 17.02
C ARG A 99 -0.28 -3.16 17.45
N GLY A 100 -0.64 -4.43 17.25
CA GLY A 100 -1.92 -5.00 17.65
C GLY A 100 -2.18 -4.85 19.15
N ARG A 101 -1.15 -5.04 19.98
CA ARG A 101 -1.24 -4.84 21.44
C ARG A 101 -1.50 -3.38 21.84
N LYS A 102 -1.12 -2.39 21.04
CA LYS A 102 -1.45 -0.98 21.31
C LYS A 102 -2.87 -0.65 20.86
N ILE A 103 -3.32 -1.27 19.75
CA ILE A 103 -4.66 -1.09 19.20
C ILE A 103 -5.71 -1.75 20.12
N SER A 104 -5.38 -2.82 20.84
CA SER A 104 -6.29 -3.46 21.79
C SER A 104 -6.72 -2.57 22.97
N ASP A 105 -6.01 -1.46 23.23
CA ASP A 105 -6.37 -0.48 24.27
C ASP A 105 -7.16 0.72 23.73
N PHE A 106 -7.63 0.63 22.48
CA PHE A 106 -8.40 1.70 21.83
C PHE A 106 -9.84 1.66 22.31
N LYS A 107 -10.52 2.79 22.19
CA LYS A 107 -11.92 2.96 22.55
C LYS A 107 -12.68 3.50 21.36
N SER A 108 -14.01 3.42 21.45
CA SER A 108 -14.91 4.05 20.46
C SER A 108 -14.48 5.49 20.17
N GLY A 109 -14.33 5.82 18.89
CA GLY A 109 -13.87 7.12 18.39
C GLY A 109 -12.36 7.30 18.28
N ASP A 110 -11.53 6.35 18.73
CA ASP A 110 -10.10 6.33 18.41
C ASP A 110 -9.87 5.94 16.93
N LEU A 111 -8.69 6.24 16.38
CA LEU A 111 -8.43 6.15 14.94
C LEU A 111 -7.29 5.21 14.60
N ILE A 112 -7.46 4.40 13.56
CA ILE A 112 -6.36 3.72 12.87
C ILE A 112 -6.20 4.40 11.50
N VAL A 113 -5.11 5.15 11.34
CA VAL A 113 -4.83 5.92 10.14
C VAL A 113 -3.77 5.19 9.33
N PHE A 114 -4.10 4.87 8.09
CA PHE A 114 -3.20 4.16 7.19
C PHE A 114 -2.52 5.13 6.23
N TYR A 115 -1.20 5.02 6.11
CA TYR A 115 -0.43 5.83 5.18
C TYR A 115 0.53 4.99 4.34
N ALA A 116 0.77 5.43 3.11
CA ALA A 116 1.69 4.82 2.17
C ALA A 116 2.81 5.80 1.79
N GLY A 117 4.02 5.26 1.64
CA GLY A 117 5.15 5.96 1.03
C GLY A 117 5.14 5.73 -0.48
N LEU A 118 4.78 6.76 -1.24
CA LEU A 118 4.70 6.73 -2.70
C LEU A 118 5.88 7.50 -3.30
N LYS A 119 6.11 7.33 -4.60
CA LYS A 119 7.10 8.11 -5.36
C LYS A 119 6.43 8.80 -6.54
N CYS A 120 6.62 10.11 -6.64
CA CYS A 120 6.13 10.88 -7.77
C CYS A 120 6.88 10.44 -9.03
N VAL A 121 6.15 10.00 -10.07
CA VAL A 121 6.77 9.48 -11.30
C VAL A 121 7.53 10.55 -12.09
N HIS A 122 7.19 11.82 -11.91
CA HIS A 122 7.79 12.95 -12.64
C HIS A 122 8.99 13.57 -11.94
N THR A 123 8.94 13.66 -10.61
CA THR A 123 9.96 14.36 -9.81
C THR A 123 10.86 13.41 -9.04
N HIS A 124 10.48 12.13 -8.97
CA HIS A 124 11.10 11.10 -8.13
C HIS A 124 11.13 11.41 -6.63
N LYS A 125 10.45 12.47 -6.19
CA LYS A 125 10.30 12.81 -4.77
C LYS A 125 9.37 11.82 -4.08
N LEU A 126 9.64 11.56 -2.81
CA LEU A 126 8.75 10.79 -1.95
C LEU A 126 7.50 11.61 -1.63
N VAL A 127 6.37 10.92 -1.58
CA VAL A 127 5.07 11.45 -1.21
C VAL A 127 4.50 10.53 -0.13
N TYR A 128 4.17 11.08 1.04
CA TYR A 128 3.49 10.33 2.09
C TYR A 128 2.01 10.68 2.05
N ALA A 129 1.18 9.70 1.75
CA ALA A 129 -0.26 9.89 1.59
C ALA A 129 -1.03 9.10 2.66
N ILE A 130 -2.01 9.74 3.30
CA ILE A 130 -3.04 9.02 4.06
C ILE A 130 -3.97 8.38 3.03
N ILE A 131 -4.10 7.07 3.07
CA ILE A 131 -4.86 6.31 2.07
C ILE A 131 -6.11 5.63 2.64
N GLY A 132 -6.25 5.59 3.97
CA GLY A 132 -7.44 5.07 4.61
C GLY A 132 -7.46 5.38 6.10
N ILE A 133 -8.65 5.35 6.68
CA ILE A 133 -8.88 5.60 8.10
C ILE A 133 -9.97 4.64 8.58
N TYR A 134 -9.72 3.95 9.69
CA TYR A 134 -10.76 3.31 10.48
C TYR A 134 -11.04 4.14 11.73
N VAL A 135 -12.33 4.32 12.00
CA VAL A 135 -12.82 4.85 13.28
C VAL A 135 -13.21 3.65 14.11
N VAL A 136 -12.59 3.49 15.28
CA VAL A 136 -12.90 2.38 16.19
C VAL A 136 -14.32 2.54 16.70
N ASP A 137 -15.12 1.49 16.55
CA ASP A 137 -16.46 1.41 17.15
C ASP A 137 -16.39 0.70 18.51
N SER A 138 -15.80 -0.49 18.52
CA SER A 138 -15.49 -1.30 19.71
C SER A 138 -14.17 -2.04 19.53
N VAL A 139 -13.63 -2.58 20.63
CA VAL A 139 -12.45 -3.46 20.64
C VAL A 139 -12.82 -4.76 21.35
#